data_AF-A0A9X2AAG5-F1
#
_entry.id   AF-A0A9X2AAG5-F1
#
_cell.length_a   1.000
_cell.length_b   1.000
_cell.length_c   1.000
_cell.angle_alpha   90.00
_cell.angle_beta   90.00
_cell.angle_gamma   90.00
#
_symmetry.space_group_name_H-M   'P 1'
#
loop_
_entity.id
_entity.type
_entity.pdbx_description
1 polymer ?
#
loop_
_entity_poly.entity_id
_entity_poly.type
_entity_poly.pdbx_seq_one_letter_code
_entity_poly.pdbx_strand_id
1 'polypeptide(L)'
;MKRGVNHVDELMQFVAVMAAVSTGAQAITQQMKKRLHFLHLQAKAEPNDSKWDELYEDALRNVNIHFLAGLNGTVLAGVAQIHPLEMLKLTPIWANISPEWVGDGMDYLSAGVLVAYGGPWFHDLLGLLRAYKIQLAQLPKSK
;
A
#
# COMPACT_ATOMS: atom_id res chain seq x y z
N MET A 1 -16.62 -21.66 25.66
CA MET A 1 -16.41 -20.20 25.65
C MET A 1 -16.05 -19.78 24.22
N LYS A 2 -17.02 -19.31 23.43
CA LYS A 2 -16.74 -18.81 22.07
C LYS A 2 -16.08 -17.43 22.23
N ARG A 3 -14.78 -17.33 21.94
CA ARG A 3 -14.09 -16.02 21.84
C ARG A 3 -14.84 -15.22 20.77
N GLY A 4 -15.45 -14.11 21.17
CA GLY A 4 -16.03 -13.16 20.22
C GLY A 4 -14.96 -12.75 19.22
N VAL A 5 -15.30 -12.75 17.94
CA VAL A 5 -14.43 -12.27 16.88
C VAL A 5 -14.26 -10.77 17.08
N ASN A 6 -13.07 -10.32 17.49
CA ASN A 6 -12.76 -8.89 17.61
C ASN A 6 -12.41 -8.35 16.22
N HIS A 7 -13.43 -8.00 15.44
CA HIS A 7 -13.28 -7.39 14.11
C HIS A 7 -12.38 -6.14 14.11
N VAL A 8 -12.31 -5.44 15.25
CA VAL A 8 -11.43 -4.27 15.44
C VAL A 8 -9.96 -4.70 15.47
N ASP A 9 -9.61 -5.79 16.15
CA ASP A 9 -8.22 -6.27 16.25
C ASP A 9 -7.71 -6.75 14.88
N GLU A 10 -8.57 -7.41 14.09
CA GLU A 10 -8.29 -7.86 12.72
C GLU A 10 -8.04 -6.68 11.77
N LEU A 11 -8.89 -5.66 11.82
CA LEU A 11 -8.75 -4.47 11.00
C LEU A 11 -7.51 -3.66 11.39
N MET A 12 -7.18 -3.59 12.68
CA MET A 12 -5.96 -2.95 13.18
C MET A 12 -4.70 -3.67 12.71
N GLN A 13 -4.71 -5.00 12.74
CA GLN A 13 -3.60 -5.82 12.24
C GLN A 13 -3.42 -5.62 10.73
N PHE A 14 -4.51 -5.66 9.97
CA PHE A 14 -4.50 -5.38 8.53
C PHE A 14 -3.89 -4.01 8.22
N VAL A 15 -4.36 -2.95 8.87
CA VAL A 15 -3.84 -1.59 8.68
C VAL A 15 -2.36 -1.51 9.03
N ALA A 16 -1.94 -2.13 10.14
CA ALA A 16 -0.55 -2.13 10.56
C ALA A 16 0.38 -2.80 9.53
N VAL A 17 -0.04 -3.97 9.03
CA VAL A 17 0.69 -4.71 7.99
C VAL A 17 0.74 -3.91 6.70
N MET A 18 -0.40 -3.39 6.23
CA MET A 18 -0.45 -2.64 4.97
C MET A 18 0.31 -1.33 5.03
N ALA A 19 0.37 -0.65 6.18
CA ALA A 19 1.22 0.51 6.37
C ALA A 19 2.72 0.14 6.30
N ALA A 20 3.12 -0.98 6.90
CA ALA A 20 4.50 -1.44 6.84
C ALA A 20 4.91 -1.81 5.40
N VAL A 21 4.05 -2.55 4.68
CA VAL A 21 4.25 -2.88 3.27
C VAL A 21 4.31 -1.62 2.42
N SER A 22 3.41 -0.67 2.64
CA SER A 22 3.39 0.63 1.94
C SER A 22 4.68 1.42 2.18
N THR A 23 5.15 1.50 3.44
CA THR A 23 6.41 2.16 3.79
C THR A 23 7.59 1.52 3.05
N GLY A 24 7.67 0.20 3.10
CA GLY A 24 8.75 -0.57 2.47
C GLY A 24 8.75 -0.37 0.96
N ALA A 25 7.58 -0.48 0.33
CA ALA A 25 7.41 -0.29 -1.10
C ALA A 25 7.76 1.13 -1.55
N GLN A 26 7.36 2.16 -0.79
CA GLN A 26 7.74 3.54 -1.06
C GLN A 26 9.24 3.77 -0.89
N ALA A 27 9.86 3.21 0.14
CA ALA A 27 11.31 3.31 0.36
C ALA A 27 12.11 2.68 -0.80
N ILE A 28 11.70 1.48 -1.24
CA ILE A 28 12.29 0.81 -2.41
C ILE A 28 12.08 1.68 -3.66
N THR A 29 10.88 2.22 -3.87
CA THR A 29 10.57 3.08 -5.01
C THR A 29 11.44 4.35 -5.02
N GLN A 30 11.68 4.97 -3.86
CA GLN A 30 12.58 6.13 -3.75
C GLN A 30 14.05 5.76 -3.99
N GLN A 31 14.50 4.59 -3.54
CA GLN A 31 15.85 4.09 -3.85
C GLN A 31 16.00 3.76 -5.34
N MET A 32 14.99 3.15 -5.95
CA MET A 32 14.93 2.89 -7.39
C MET A 32 14.93 4.19 -8.18
N LYS A 33 14.14 5.21 -7.78
CA LYS A 33 14.15 6.54 -8.40
C LYS A 33 15.53 7.19 -8.37
N LYS A 34 16.29 7.02 -7.28
CA LYS A 34 17.67 7.54 -7.18
C LYS A 34 18.67 6.78 -8.06
N ARG A 35 18.44 5.50 -8.33
CA ARG A 35 19.34 4.63 -9.10
C ARG A 35 18.98 4.52 -10.58
N LEU A 36 17.71 4.64 -10.92
CA LEU A 36 17.17 4.58 -12.28
C LEU A 36 17.09 6.00 -12.86
N HIS A 37 18.24 6.53 -13.27
CA HIS A 37 18.29 7.74 -14.13
C HIS A 37 17.48 7.57 -15.43
N PHE A 38 17.18 6.33 -15.82
CA PHE A 38 16.51 5.92 -17.06
C PHE A 38 14.98 6.07 -17.05
N LEU A 39 14.35 6.28 -15.87
CA LEU A 39 12.93 6.63 -15.79
C LEU A 39 12.70 8.15 -15.94
N HIS A 40 13.70 8.90 -16.39
CA HIS A 40 13.45 10.01 -17.30
C HIS A 40 12.91 9.43 -18.61
N LEU A 41 11.66 8.98 -18.58
CA LEU A 41 10.79 9.10 -19.74
C LEU A 41 10.56 10.61 -19.90
N GLN A 42 11.61 11.32 -20.35
CA GLN A 42 11.41 12.54 -21.10
C GLN A 42 10.49 12.09 -22.23
N ALA A 43 9.23 12.50 -22.18
CA ALA A 43 8.42 12.49 -23.38
C ALA A 43 9.31 13.16 -24.43
N LYS A 44 9.64 12.45 -25.51
CA LYS A 44 10.12 13.08 -26.75
C LYS A 44 8.95 13.90 -27.31
N ALA A 45 8.48 14.89 -26.57
CA ALA A 45 7.66 15.96 -27.07
C ALA A 45 8.66 17.07 -27.41
N GLU A 46 8.74 17.41 -28.70
CA GLU A 46 9.43 18.62 -29.11
C GLU A 46 8.93 19.78 -28.25
N PRO A 47 9.83 20.62 -27.71
CA PRO A 47 9.46 21.61 -26.71
C PRO A 47 8.57 22.64 -27.41
N ASN A 48 7.29 22.61 -27.10
CA ASN A 48 6.37 23.65 -27.52
C ASN A 48 5.88 24.34 -26.25
N ASP A 49 6.13 25.64 -26.17
CA ASP A 49 5.83 26.53 -25.05
C ASP A 49 4.44 26.26 -24.44
N SER A 50 4.37 25.46 -23.38
CA SER A 50 3.14 25.38 -22.60
C SER A 50 3.40 24.89 -21.17
N LYS A 51 2.96 25.71 -20.21
CA LYS A 51 2.83 25.38 -18.77
C LYS A 51 2.04 24.07 -18.51
N TRP A 52 1.37 23.56 -19.54
CA TRP A 52 0.62 22.31 -19.54
C TRP A 52 1.50 21.08 -19.69
N ASP A 53 2.66 21.19 -20.37
CA ASP A 53 3.60 20.08 -20.51
C ASP A 53 4.31 19.77 -19.18
N GLU A 54 4.69 20.78 -18.40
CA GLU A 54 5.21 20.58 -17.03
C GLU A 54 4.18 19.89 -16.12
N LEU A 55 2.91 20.31 -16.17
CA LEU A 55 1.82 19.69 -15.41
C LEU A 55 1.57 18.23 -15.83
N TYR A 56 1.67 17.94 -17.13
CA TYR A 56 1.49 16.60 -17.67
C TYR A 56 2.65 15.67 -17.30
N GLU A 57 3.87 16.19 -17.36
CA GLU A 57 5.08 15.46 -16.99
C GLU A 57 5.11 15.15 -15.48
N ASP A 58 4.71 16.09 -14.62
CA ASP A 58 4.56 15.86 -13.18
C ASP A 58 3.43 14.87 -12.86
N ALA A 59 2.30 14.94 -13.57
CA ALA A 59 1.21 13.97 -13.40
C ALA A 59 1.64 12.55 -13.80
N LEU A 60 2.30 12.40 -14.95
CA LEU A 60 2.85 11.12 -15.42
C LEU A 60 3.91 10.58 -14.46
N ARG A 61 4.76 11.46 -13.92
CA ARG A 61 5.77 11.10 -12.94
C ARG A 61 5.15 10.58 -11.64
N ASN A 62 4.10 11.23 -11.16
CA ASN A 62 3.38 10.78 -9.97
C ASN A 62 2.67 9.43 -10.22
N VAL A 63 2.01 9.28 -11.37
CA VAL A 63 1.39 8.00 -11.77
C VAL A 63 2.43 6.87 -11.84
N ASN A 64 3.60 7.13 -12.43
CA ASN A 64 4.70 6.16 -12.49
C ASN A 64 5.21 5.79 -11.09
N ILE A 65 5.31 6.74 -10.17
CA ILE A 65 5.74 6.48 -8.80
C ILE A 65 4.70 5.61 -8.07
N HIS A 66 3.40 5.89 -8.23
CA HIS A 66 2.34 5.07 -7.64
C HIS A 66 2.32 3.65 -8.22
N PHE A 67 2.51 3.52 -9.53
CA PHE A 67 2.60 2.22 -10.19
C PHE A 67 3.80 1.41 -9.69
N LEU A 68 4.99 2.03 -9.62
CA LEU A 68 6.18 1.38 -9.09
C LEU A 68 6.05 1.03 -7.60
N ALA A 69 5.42 1.89 -6.80
CA ALA A 69 5.11 1.59 -5.42
C ALA A 69 4.14 0.42 -5.30
N GLY A 70 3.12 0.33 -6.15
CA GLY A 70 2.21 -0.81 -6.18
C GLY A 70 2.92 -2.10 -6.56
N LEU A 71 3.76 -2.07 -7.59
CA LEU A 71 4.52 -3.23 -8.05
C LEU A 71 5.51 -3.71 -6.98
N ASN A 72 6.23 -2.78 -6.35
CA ASN A 72 7.07 -3.08 -5.19
C ASN A 72 6.24 -3.62 -4.02
N GLY A 73 5.03 -3.11 -3.79
CA GLY A 73 4.09 -3.60 -2.79
C GLY A 73 3.66 -5.04 -3.04
N THR A 74 3.34 -5.40 -4.28
CA THR A 74 3.03 -6.78 -4.68
C THR A 74 4.20 -7.71 -4.43
N VAL A 75 5.41 -7.32 -4.84
CA VAL A 75 6.61 -8.14 -4.62
C VAL A 75 6.88 -8.32 -3.13
N LEU A 76 6.78 -7.24 -2.35
CA LEU A 76 7.03 -7.28 -0.91
C LEU A 76 5.98 -8.17 -0.20
N ALA A 77 4.72 -8.08 -0.61
CA ALA A 77 3.65 -8.93 -0.11
C ALA A 77 3.89 -10.41 -0.46
N GLY A 78 4.30 -10.71 -1.70
CA GLY A 78 4.62 -12.07 -2.11
C GLY A 78 5.81 -12.66 -1.36
N VAL A 79 6.88 -11.89 -1.15
CA VAL A 79 8.05 -12.32 -0.38
C VAL A 79 7.70 -12.55 1.10
N ALA A 80 6.83 -11.70 1.65
CA ALA A 80 6.39 -11.81 3.03
C ALA A 80 5.18 -12.74 3.23
N GLN A 81 4.66 -13.36 2.16
CA GLN A 81 3.44 -14.18 2.16
C GLN A 81 2.25 -13.48 2.84
N ILE A 82 2.05 -12.20 2.48
CA ILE A 82 0.97 -11.37 3.03
C ILE A 82 -0.26 -11.50 2.14
N HIS A 83 -1.31 -12.06 2.73
CA HIS A 83 -2.61 -12.28 2.11
C HIS A 83 -3.64 -11.29 2.68
N PRO A 84 -3.73 -10.06 2.12
CA PRO A 84 -4.52 -8.97 2.70
C PRO A 84 -6.01 -9.30 2.81
N LEU A 85 -6.56 -10.03 1.86
CA LEU A 85 -7.97 -10.40 1.86
C LEU A 85 -8.27 -11.49 2.90
N GLU A 86 -7.36 -12.43 3.07
CA GLU A 86 -7.46 -13.44 4.13
C GLU A 86 -7.36 -12.82 5.54
N MET A 87 -6.50 -11.81 5.71
CA MET A 87 -6.41 -11.05 6.97
C MET A 87 -7.75 -10.37 7.33
N LEU A 88 -8.53 -9.98 6.33
CA LEU A 88 -9.88 -9.43 6.50
C LEU A 88 -10.98 -10.49 6.50
N LYS A 89 -10.62 -11.78 6.46
CA LYS A 89 -11.55 -12.93 6.31
C LYS A 89 -12.49 -12.80 5.10
N LEU A 90 -12.04 -12.08 4.07
CA LEU A 90 -12.73 -11.99 2.80
C LEU A 90 -12.30 -13.19 1.96
N THR A 91 -13.26 -13.89 1.38
CA THR A 91 -12.99 -14.97 0.43
C THR A 91 -13.01 -14.39 -0.98
N PRO A 92 -11.83 -14.16 -1.61
CA PRO A 92 -11.80 -13.63 -2.96
C PRO A 92 -12.37 -14.63 -3.96
N ILE A 93 -12.94 -14.11 -5.06
CA ILE A 93 -13.46 -14.92 -6.17
C ILE A 93 -12.35 -15.81 -6.76
N TRP A 94 -11.09 -15.36 -6.69
CA TRP A 94 -9.91 -16.09 -7.16
C TRP A 94 -9.36 -17.14 -6.19
N ALA A 95 -9.91 -17.28 -4.98
CA ALA A 95 -9.46 -18.27 -3.99
C ALA A 95 -9.60 -19.73 -4.47
N ASN A 96 -10.52 -19.98 -5.41
CA ASN A 96 -10.79 -21.31 -5.95
C ASN A 96 -10.15 -21.55 -7.32
N ILE A 97 -9.29 -20.65 -7.80
CA ILE A 97 -8.62 -20.80 -9.11
C ILE A 97 -7.51 -21.83 -8.97
N SER A 98 -7.57 -22.86 -9.82
CA SER A 98 -6.46 -23.80 -10.01
C SER A 98 -5.66 -23.38 -11.24
N PRO A 99 -4.32 -23.35 -11.18
CA PRO A 99 -3.47 -23.73 -10.04
C PRO A 99 -3.37 -22.65 -8.93
N GLU A 100 -3.22 -23.08 -7.67
CA GLU A 100 -3.29 -22.25 -6.44
C GLU A 100 -2.39 -21.01 -6.48
N TRP A 101 -1.19 -21.12 -7.07
CA TRP A 101 -0.25 -20.00 -7.19
C TRP A 101 -0.81 -18.81 -7.99
N VAL A 102 -1.81 -19.04 -8.84
CA VAL A 102 -2.51 -17.97 -9.57
C VAL A 102 -3.41 -17.18 -8.61
N GLY A 103 -4.10 -17.87 -7.70
CA GLY A 103 -4.89 -17.25 -6.63
C GLY A 103 -4.00 -16.42 -5.71
N ASP A 104 -2.88 -16.98 -5.27
CA ASP A 104 -1.89 -16.28 -4.43
C ASP A 104 -1.32 -15.04 -5.14
N GLY A 105 -0.97 -15.17 -6.43
CA GLY A 105 -0.49 -14.05 -7.24
C GLY A 105 -1.50 -12.90 -7.33
N MET A 106 -2.79 -13.23 -7.48
CA MET A 106 -3.87 -12.23 -7.49
C MET A 106 -4.06 -11.57 -6.11
N ASP A 107 -3.84 -12.30 -5.03
CA ASP A 107 -3.91 -11.75 -3.68
C ASP A 107 -2.74 -10.80 -3.38
N TYR A 108 -1.52 -11.16 -3.79
CA TYR A 108 -0.36 -10.26 -3.72
C TYR A 108 -0.52 -9.02 -4.61
N LEU A 109 -1.16 -9.17 -5.78
CA LEU A 109 -1.52 -8.03 -6.63
C LEU A 109 -2.49 -7.09 -5.91
N SER A 110 -3.45 -7.63 -5.17
CA SER A 110 -4.36 -6.81 -4.37
C SER A 110 -3.62 -6.00 -3.30
N ALA A 111 -2.59 -6.58 -2.66
CA ALA A 111 -1.72 -5.85 -1.74
C ALA A 111 -0.99 -4.69 -2.43
N GLY A 112 -0.51 -4.90 -3.67
CA GLY A 112 0.11 -3.85 -4.47
C GLY A 112 -0.85 -2.73 -4.84
N VAL A 113 -2.09 -3.06 -5.24
CA VAL A 113 -3.14 -2.05 -5.50
C VAL A 113 -3.43 -1.25 -4.24
N LEU A 114 -3.58 -1.91 -3.09
CA LEU A 114 -3.77 -1.25 -1.81
C LEU A 114 -2.60 -0.34 -1.44
N VAL A 115 -1.37 -0.71 -1.76
CA VAL A 115 -0.20 0.17 -1.56
C VAL A 115 -0.21 1.36 -2.51
N ALA A 116 -0.51 1.15 -3.80
CA ALA A 116 -0.52 2.20 -4.81
C ALA A 116 -1.53 3.31 -4.50
N TYR A 117 -2.73 2.94 -4.04
CA TYR A 117 -3.84 3.86 -3.82
C TYR A 117 -4.12 4.16 -2.33
N GLY A 118 -3.93 3.17 -1.46
CA GLY A 118 -4.24 3.26 -0.02
C GLY A 118 -3.05 3.60 0.87
N GLY A 119 -1.83 3.66 0.33
CA GLY A 119 -0.61 3.92 1.10
C GLY A 119 -0.70 5.09 2.08
N PRO A 120 -1.05 6.32 1.64
CA PRO A 120 -1.21 7.47 2.53
C PRO A 120 -2.28 7.25 3.61
N TRP A 121 -3.39 6.60 3.26
CA TRP A 121 -4.50 6.35 4.18
C TRP A 121 -4.12 5.40 5.31
N PHE A 122 -3.35 4.34 5.03
CA PHE A 122 -2.87 3.43 6.07
C PHE A 122 -1.95 4.13 7.09
N HIS A 123 -1.11 5.05 6.61
CA HIS A 123 -0.23 5.84 7.45
C HIS A 123 -0.98 6.82 8.35
N ASP A 124 -1.94 7.55 7.76
CA ASP A 124 -2.74 8.53 8.50
C ASP A 124 -3.61 7.86 9.55
N LEU A 125 -4.21 6.71 9.21
CA LEU A 125 -5.03 5.95 10.17
C LEU A 125 -4.19 5.47 11.35
N LEU A 126 -2.98 4.93 11.13
CA LEU A 126 -2.08 4.55 12.22
C LEU A 126 -1.62 5.73 13.06
N GLY A 127 -1.36 6.88 12.43
CA GLY A 127 -1.03 8.12 13.13
C GLY A 127 -2.15 8.55 14.08
N LEU A 128 -3.38 8.52 13.59
CA LEU A 128 -4.59 8.87 14.35
C LEU A 128 -4.81 7.88 15.52
N LEU A 129 -4.63 6.59 15.27
CA LEU A 129 -4.74 5.55 16.29
C LEU A 129 -3.66 5.66 17.38
N ARG A 130 -2.42 5.98 17.00
CA ARG A 130 -1.34 6.23 17.95
C ARG A 130 -1.62 7.47 18.80
N ALA A 131 -2.10 8.56 18.18
CA ALA A 131 -2.49 9.76 18.90
C ALA A 131 -3.65 9.49 19.88
N TYR A 132 -4.65 8.73 19.44
CA TYR A 132 -5.79 8.32 20.28
C TYR A 132 -5.35 7.45 21.47
N LYS A 133 -4.44 6.49 21.25
CA LYS A 133 -3.87 5.67 22.33
C LYS A 133 -3.12 6.51 23.36
N ILE A 134 -2.38 7.53 22.93
CA ILE A 134 -1.68 8.46 23.82
C ILE A 134 -2.70 9.27 24.64
N GLN A 135 -3.76 9.80 24.00
CA GLN A 135 -4.83 10.51 24.70
C GLN A 135 -5.53 9.63 25.75
N LEU A 136 -5.84 8.37 25.41
CA LEU A 136 -6.42 7.39 26.34
C LEU A 136 -5.51 7.10 27.54
N ALA A 137 -4.19 7.02 27.32
CA ALA A 137 -3.22 6.81 28.40
C ALA A 137 -3.07 8.02 29.34
N GLN A 138 -3.41 9.22 28.84
CA GLN A 138 -3.39 10.47 29.60
C GLN A 138 -4.71 10.76 30.33
N LEU A 139 -5.78 10.03 30.02
CA LEU A 139 -7.04 10.15 30.77
C LEU A 139 -6.87 9.60 32.20
N PRO A 140 -7.39 10.30 33.22
CA PRO A 140 -7.37 9.79 34.58
C PRO A 140 -8.13 8.46 34.60
N LYS A 141 -7.46 7.39 35.03
CA LYS A 141 -8.11 6.09 35.20
C LYS A 141 -9.24 6.28 36.19
N SER A 142 -10.49 6.08 35.74
CA SER A 142 -11.62 5.99 36.66
C SER A 142 -11.30 4.88 37.67
N LYS A 143 -11.39 5.23 38.95
CA LYS A 143 -11.30 4.27 40.06
C LYS A 143 -12.42 3.26 39.98
#